data_AF-A0A4Z0A1S7-F1
#
_entry.id   AF-A0A4Z0A1S7-F1
#
_cell.length_a   1.000
_cell.length_b   1.000
_cell.length_c   1.000
_cell.angle_alpha   90.00
_cell.angle_beta   90.00
_cell.angle_gamma   90.00
#
_symmetry.space_group_name_H-M   'P 1'
#
loop_
_entity.id
_entity.type
_entity.pdbx_description
1 polymer ?
#
loop_
_entity_poly.entity_id
_entity_poly.type
_entity_poly.pdbx_seq_one_letter_code
_entity_poly.pdbx_strand_id
1 'polypeptide(L)'
;MASNLQTLVRRHLESIAEFPDSLLARNAPEALSIKNIPLKDFDSRITGVAGGSSPPFPFATANDYYVWASTHELLDDVRVPFLTMNADDDPIVVEVPVDSFTNSWVAMVVTRGGGHLGWFEQVGWSFEVKRWMSKPVIEWLGACGEGLAIEHRREPPSFDADGWLVERDRSDLGCKEIGEGGRVEGAEGQEGMIAGL
;
A
#
# COMPACT_ATOMS: atom_id res chain seq x y z
N MET A 1 14.06 2.12 -9.24
CA MET A 1 13.97 2.12 -10.72
C MET A 1 12.60 1.58 -11.11
N ALA A 2 11.90 2.19 -12.05
CA ALA A 2 10.52 1.81 -12.39
C ALA A 2 10.42 0.87 -13.61
N SER A 3 11.32 -0.11 -13.73
CA SER A 3 11.35 -1.04 -14.88
C SER A 3 10.08 -1.89 -14.99
N ASN A 4 9.56 -2.38 -13.86
CA ASN A 4 8.32 -3.17 -13.81
C ASN A 4 7.11 -2.33 -14.23
N LEU A 5 7.05 -1.08 -13.78
CA LEU A 5 5.99 -0.15 -14.18
C LEU A 5 6.07 0.21 -15.67
N GLN A 6 7.27 0.41 -16.24
CA GLN A 6 7.43 0.55 -17.68
C GLN A 6 6.95 -0.70 -18.44
N THR A 7 7.23 -1.91 -17.92
CA THR A 7 6.74 -3.17 -18.52
C THR A 7 5.22 -3.26 -18.47
N LEU A 8 4.59 -2.84 -17.37
CA LEU A 8 3.15 -2.75 -17.24
C LEU A 8 2.57 -1.82 -18.31
N VAL A 9 3.10 -0.59 -18.44
CA VAL A 9 2.65 0.34 -19.48
C VAL A 9 2.83 -0.25 -20.88
N ARG A 10 3.96 -0.92 -21.17
CA ARG A 10 4.19 -1.60 -22.46
C ARG A 10 3.13 -2.65 -22.76
N ARG A 11 2.74 -3.45 -21.78
CA ARG A 11 1.73 -4.52 -21.92
C ARG A 11 0.36 -3.98 -22.30
N HIS A 12 0.06 -2.74 -21.94
CA HIS A 12 -1.25 -2.11 -22.16
C HIS A 12 -1.22 -1.01 -23.24
N LEU A 13 -0.17 -0.92 -24.05
CA LEU A 13 -0.03 0.15 -25.04
C LEU A 13 -1.19 0.20 -26.05
N GLU A 14 -1.71 -0.94 -26.48
CA GLU A 14 -2.84 -0.99 -27.42
C GLU A 14 -4.09 -0.34 -26.81
N SER A 15 -4.47 -0.75 -25.59
CA SER A 15 -5.60 -0.16 -24.87
C SER A 15 -5.38 1.32 -24.54
N ILE A 16 -4.14 1.71 -24.21
CA ILE A 16 -3.81 3.13 -23.98
C ILE A 16 -3.96 3.94 -25.28
N ALA A 17 -3.59 3.37 -26.43
CA ALA A 17 -3.66 4.03 -27.73
C ALA A 17 -5.11 4.27 -28.21
N GLU A 18 -6.10 3.54 -27.68
CA GLU A 18 -7.53 3.81 -27.94
C GLU A 18 -7.97 5.18 -27.40
N PHE A 19 -7.22 5.77 -26.46
CA PHE A 19 -7.51 7.08 -25.86
C PHE A 19 -6.38 8.08 -26.14
N PRO A 20 -6.16 8.51 -27.40
CA PRO A 20 -5.00 9.31 -27.80
C PRO A 20 -4.94 10.69 -27.13
N ASP A 21 -6.08 11.24 -26.71
CA ASP A 21 -6.15 12.51 -26.00
C ASP A 21 -5.91 12.39 -24.49
N SER A 22 -5.83 11.17 -23.95
CA SER A 22 -5.51 10.96 -22.54
C SER A 22 -4.07 11.40 -22.25
N LEU A 23 -3.85 11.95 -21.06
CA LEU A 23 -2.51 12.33 -20.63
C LEU A 23 -1.58 11.11 -20.50
N LEU A 24 -2.13 9.93 -20.20
CA LEU A 24 -1.40 8.66 -20.21
C LEU A 24 -0.83 8.35 -21.59
N ALA A 25 -1.67 8.40 -22.64
CA ALA A 25 -1.24 8.13 -24.01
C ALA A 25 -0.18 9.15 -24.49
N ARG A 26 -0.33 10.41 -24.09
CA ARG A 26 0.62 11.48 -24.45
C ARG A 26 1.98 11.34 -23.76
N ASN A 27 2.02 10.90 -22.50
CA ASN A 27 3.25 10.80 -21.72
C ASN A 27 3.97 9.45 -21.81
N ALA A 28 3.24 8.36 -22.14
CA ALA A 28 3.81 7.01 -22.20
C ALA A 28 5.05 6.89 -23.09
N PRO A 29 5.13 7.47 -24.31
CA PRO A 29 6.31 7.32 -25.16
C PRO A 29 7.60 7.84 -24.52
N GLU A 30 7.55 9.01 -23.89
CA GLU A 30 8.72 9.60 -23.21
C GLU A 30 9.13 8.74 -22.01
N ALA A 31 8.17 8.36 -21.15
CA ALA A 31 8.44 7.54 -19.98
C ALA A 31 9.03 6.17 -20.34
N LEU A 32 8.61 5.57 -21.46
CA LEU A 32 9.13 4.29 -21.96
C LEU A 32 10.50 4.41 -22.64
N SER A 33 10.86 5.59 -23.15
CA SER A 33 12.14 5.84 -23.83
C SER A 33 13.33 5.96 -22.86
N ILE A 34 13.08 6.36 -21.61
CA ILE A 34 14.13 6.55 -20.61
C ILE A 34 14.58 5.19 -20.09
N LYS A 35 15.77 4.75 -20.52
CA LYS A 35 16.43 3.57 -19.97
C LYS A 35 16.72 3.85 -18.50
N ASN A 36 16.35 2.93 -17.61
CA ASN A 36 16.58 3.08 -16.18
C ASN A 36 15.95 4.38 -15.66
N ILE A 37 14.64 4.53 -15.80
CA ILE A 37 13.91 5.67 -15.21
C ILE A 37 13.84 5.54 -13.67
N PRO A 38 14.19 6.59 -12.90
CA PRO A 38 13.93 6.67 -11.46
C PRO A 38 12.42 6.57 -11.17
N LEU A 39 12.05 6.05 -9.99
CA LEU A 39 10.63 5.87 -9.64
C LEU A 39 9.89 7.22 -9.61
N LYS A 40 10.48 8.22 -8.95
CA LYS A 40 9.92 9.59 -8.87
C LYS A 40 9.69 10.23 -10.25
N ASP A 41 10.58 9.97 -11.20
CA ASP A 41 10.44 10.48 -12.58
C ASP A 41 9.33 9.75 -13.33
N PHE A 42 9.19 8.43 -13.12
CA PHE A 42 8.06 7.68 -13.66
C PHE A 42 6.74 8.19 -13.08
N ASP A 43 6.68 8.39 -11.77
CA ASP A 43 5.47 8.86 -11.09
C ASP A 43 5.08 10.27 -11.53
N SER A 44 6.04 11.17 -11.75
CA SER A 44 5.76 12.52 -12.26
C SER A 44 5.15 12.52 -13.66
N ARG A 45 5.38 11.46 -14.46
CA ARG A 45 4.98 11.39 -15.87
C ARG A 45 3.76 10.53 -16.12
N ILE A 46 3.61 9.47 -15.33
CA ILE A 46 2.60 8.44 -15.50
C ILE A 46 1.67 8.42 -14.29
N THR A 47 2.18 8.02 -13.12
CA THR A 47 1.35 7.76 -11.94
C THR A 47 0.58 9.00 -11.48
N GLY A 48 1.25 10.12 -11.21
CA GLY A 48 0.60 11.37 -10.79
C GLY A 48 -0.27 12.01 -11.87
N VAL A 49 -0.16 11.57 -13.13
CA VAL A 49 -0.92 12.14 -14.24
C VAL A 49 -2.20 11.36 -14.52
N ALA A 50 -2.10 10.02 -14.50
CA ALA A 50 -3.16 9.12 -14.95
C ALA A 50 -3.40 7.93 -14.03
N GLY A 51 -2.89 7.95 -12.80
CA GLY A 51 -3.10 6.91 -11.79
C GLY A 51 -4.51 6.89 -11.19
N GLY A 52 -5.34 7.90 -11.45
CA GLY A 52 -6.72 7.97 -10.98
C GLY A 52 -7.63 8.72 -11.95
N SER A 53 -8.91 8.31 -11.98
CA SER A 53 -9.92 8.87 -12.89
C SER A 53 -10.71 10.05 -12.31
N SER A 54 -10.40 10.46 -11.08
CA SER A 54 -11.12 11.52 -10.34
C SER A 54 -10.15 12.61 -9.87
N PRO A 55 -10.63 13.83 -9.62
CA PRO A 55 -9.82 14.87 -8.99
C PRO A 55 -9.17 14.35 -7.69
N PRO A 56 -7.93 14.79 -7.38
CA PRO A 56 -7.24 15.94 -7.98
C PRO A 56 -6.26 15.59 -9.11
N PHE A 57 -6.32 14.38 -9.71
CA PHE A 57 -5.50 14.08 -10.89
C PHE A 57 -5.85 15.03 -12.06
N PRO A 58 -4.86 15.47 -12.86
CA PRO A 58 -3.42 15.21 -12.74
C PRO A 58 -2.73 16.10 -11.69
N PHE A 59 -1.70 15.56 -11.04
CA PHE A 59 -0.80 16.30 -10.15
C PHE A 59 0.32 17.00 -10.92
N ALA A 60 0.78 18.15 -10.41
CA ALA A 60 1.86 18.92 -11.03
C ALA A 60 3.22 18.24 -10.87
N THR A 61 3.47 17.60 -9.72
CA THR A 61 4.70 16.86 -9.43
C THR A 61 4.40 15.52 -8.75
N ALA A 62 5.34 14.56 -8.80
CA ALA A 62 5.25 13.36 -7.97
C ALA A 62 5.16 13.68 -6.48
N ASN A 63 5.75 14.78 -6.02
CA ASN A 63 5.66 15.19 -4.62
C ASN A 63 4.24 15.58 -4.23
N ASP A 64 3.53 16.34 -5.07
CA ASP A 64 2.13 16.70 -4.82
C ASP A 64 1.24 15.46 -4.76
N TYR A 65 1.51 14.50 -5.65
CA TYR A 65 0.87 13.19 -5.61
C TYR A 65 1.17 12.44 -4.31
N TYR A 66 2.42 12.38 -3.86
CA TYR A 66 2.81 11.69 -2.63
C TYR A 66 2.23 12.35 -1.38
N VAL A 67 2.22 13.68 -1.30
CA VAL A 67 1.60 14.42 -0.19
C VAL A 67 0.11 14.10 -0.13
N TRP A 68 -0.59 14.16 -1.28
CA TRP A 68 -2.01 13.82 -1.35
C TRP A 68 -2.30 12.35 -1.01
N ALA A 69 -1.45 11.43 -1.47
CA ALA A 69 -1.61 10.00 -1.23
C ALA A 69 -1.16 9.58 0.18
N SER A 70 -0.50 10.46 0.93
CA SER A 70 0.03 10.15 2.25
C SER A 70 -1.09 10.11 3.29
N THR A 71 -1.07 9.08 4.13
CA THR A 71 -2.05 8.86 5.21
C THR A 71 -1.56 9.30 6.59
N HIS A 72 -0.41 9.97 6.67
CA HIS A 72 0.20 10.38 7.93
C HIS A 72 -0.68 11.27 8.81
N GLU A 73 -1.51 12.15 8.21
CA GLU A 73 -2.46 13.00 8.95
C GLU A 73 -3.60 12.20 9.62
N LEU A 74 -3.82 10.95 9.19
CA LEU A 74 -4.87 10.07 9.72
C LEU A 74 -4.37 9.19 10.88
N LEU A 75 -3.08 9.25 11.22
CA LEU A 75 -2.50 8.43 12.31
C LEU A 75 -3.17 8.75 13.66
N ASP A 76 -3.55 10.01 13.89
CA ASP A 76 -4.26 10.40 15.11
C ASP A 76 -5.72 9.92 15.15
N ASP A 77 -6.28 9.45 14.04
CA ASP A 77 -7.63 8.91 13.95
C ASP A 77 -7.71 7.39 14.12
N VAL A 78 -6.57 6.70 14.17
CA VAL A 78 -6.52 5.26 14.44
C VAL A 78 -7.14 4.95 15.83
N ARG A 79 -8.04 3.96 15.90
CA ARG A 79 -8.77 3.57 17.12
C ARG A 79 -8.56 2.11 17.54
N VAL A 80 -7.63 1.42 16.88
CA VAL A 80 -7.27 0.03 17.18
C VAL A 80 -5.74 -0.08 17.27
N PRO A 81 -5.19 -1.05 18.01
CA PRO A 81 -3.75 -1.22 18.10
C PRO A 81 -3.12 -1.37 16.73
N PHE A 82 -2.18 -0.48 16.40
CA PHE A 82 -1.57 -0.39 15.08
C PHE A 82 -0.05 -0.35 15.23
N LEU A 83 0.62 -1.35 14.67
CA LEU A 83 2.07 -1.42 14.61
C LEU A 83 2.54 -1.03 13.22
N THR A 84 3.44 -0.05 13.12
CA THR A 84 4.18 0.25 11.89
C THR A 84 5.65 -0.13 12.05
N MET A 85 6.24 -0.58 10.94
CA MET A 85 7.67 -0.88 10.85
C MET A 85 8.22 -0.19 9.61
N ASN A 86 9.24 0.64 9.81
CA ASN A 86 9.92 1.42 8.80
C ASN A 86 11.43 1.24 8.97
N ALA A 87 12.20 1.50 7.91
CA ALA A 87 13.65 1.44 7.95
C ALA A 87 14.25 2.77 7.47
N ASP A 88 15.27 3.25 8.19
CA ASP A 88 15.99 4.50 7.90
C ASP A 88 16.77 4.43 6.58
N ASP A 89 17.11 3.22 6.13
CA ASP A 89 17.78 2.93 4.86
C ASP A 89 16.81 2.52 3.74
N ASP A 90 15.49 2.73 3.90
CA ASP A 90 14.50 2.45 2.84
C ASP A 90 14.67 3.41 1.65
N PRO A 91 14.97 2.90 0.43
CA PRO A 91 15.17 3.74 -0.76
C PRO A 91 13.86 4.25 -1.38
N ILE A 92 12.69 3.81 -0.89
CA ILE A 92 11.36 4.16 -1.38
C ILE A 92 10.65 5.07 -0.37
N VAL A 93 10.54 4.63 0.89
CA VAL A 93 9.91 5.38 1.98
C VAL A 93 10.97 6.17 2.74
N VAL A 94 11.37 7.30 2.18
CA VAL A 94 12.49 8.11 2.70
C VAL A 94 12.08 9.07 3.82
N GLU A 95 10.79 9.38 3.94
CA GLU A 95 10.25 10.26 4.97
C GLU A 95 9.27 9.47 5.84
N VAL A 96 9.60 9.32 7.12
CA VAL A 96 8.78 8.59 8.10
C VAL A 96 8.21 9.59 9.12
N PRO A 97 6.89 9.62 9.34
CA PRO A 97 6.23 10.63 10.15
C PRO A 97 6.33 10.37 11.67
N VAL A 98 7.56 10.21 12.19
CA VAL A 98 7.81 9.83 13.60
C VAL A 98 7.27 10.84 14.62
N ASP A 99 7.24 12.12 14.27
CA ASP A 99 6.83 13.22 15.16
C ASP A 99 5.49 13.85 14.76
N SER A 100 4.73 13.23 13.83
CA SER A 100 3.52 13.85 13.27
C SER A 100 2.22 13.41 13.93
N PHE A 101 2.27 12.58 14.98
CA PHE A 101 1.10 12.05 15.67
C PHE A 101 1.36 11.90 17.16
N THR A 102 0.29 11.86 17.96
CA THR A 102 0.36 11.69 19.43
C THR A 102 -0.48 10.52 19.94
N ASN A 103 -1.14 9.81 19.03
CA ASN A 103 -2.05 8.71 19.31
C ASN A 103 -1.36 7.48 19.93
N SER A 104 -1.82 7.10 21.12
CA SER A 104 -1.34 5.93 21.86
C SER A 104 -1.74 4.57 21.28
N TRP A 105 -2.66 4.53 20.31
CA TRP A 105 -2.98 3.31 19.56
C TRP A 105 -1.91 2.93 18.55
N VAL A 106 -1.04 3.88 18.17
CA VAL A 106 -0.03 3.70 17.14
C VAL A 106 1.33 3.48 17.79
N ALA A 107 1.94 2.33 17.52
CA ALA A 107 3.33 2.04 17.83
C ALA A 107 4.15 2.07 16.53
N MET A 108 5.03 3.07 16.39
CA MET A 108 5.89 3.22 15.23
C MET A 108 7.31 2.77 15.52
N VAL A 109 7.81 1.81 14.73
CA VAL A 109 9.17 1.29 14.85
C VAL A 109 9.98 1.73 13.64
N VAL A 110 11.08 2.44 13.88
CA VAL A 110 12.07 2.77 12.84
C VAL A 110 13.38 2.04 13.13
N THR A 111 13.79 1.17 12.21
CA THR A 111 15.05 0.42 12.31
C THR A 111 16.15 1.13 11.53
N ARG A 112 17.40 1.05 12.00
CA ARG A 112 18.56 1.63 11.27
C ARG A 112 18.83 0.94 9.92
N GLY A 113 18.34 -0.28 9.78
CA GLY A 113 18.58 -1.16 8.65
C GLY A 113 17.37 -2.03 8.40
N GLY A 114 17.12 -2.30 7.13
CA GLY A 114 15.96 -3.03 6.67
C GLY A 114 15.70 -2.81 5.19
N GLY A 115 16.07 -1.65 4.64
CA GLY A 115 15.63 -1.26 3.31
C GLY A 115 14.11 -1.33 3.18
N HIS A 116 13.62 -1.44 1.95
CA HIS A 116 12.17 -1.46 1.71
C HIS A 116 11.47 -2.75 2.17
N LEU A 117 12.20 -3.87 2.24
CA LEU A 117 11.64 -5.23 2.41
C LEU A 117 12.51 -6.17 3.24
N GLY A 118 13.63 -5.66 3.71
CA GLY A 118 14.83 -6.43 4.07
C GLY A 118 15.09 -6.47 5.57
N TRP A 119 14.11 -6.81 6.39
CA TRP A 119 14.34 -7.14 7.80
C TRP A 119 14.86 -8.56 7.97
N PHE A 120 16.06 -8.82 7.46
CA PHE A 120 16.70 -10.14 7.49
C PHE A 120 17.81 -10.22 8.54
N GLU A 121 17.96 -11.39 9.17
CA GLU A 121 19.07 -11.69 10.08
C GLU A 121 19.67 -13.06 9.74
N GLN A 122 20.96 -13.22 10.04
CA GLN A 122 21.65 -14.51 9.98
C GLN A 122 21.36 -15.32 11.23
N VAL A 123 21.08 -16.62 11.08
CA VAL A 123 20.76 -17.51 12.20
C VAL A 123 21.97 -18.33 12.60
N GLY A 124 22.60 -17.98 13.74
CA GLY A 124 23.70 -18.77 14.29
C GLY A 124 24.93 -18.82 13.37
N TRP A 125 25.58 -19.99 13.32
CA TRP A 125 26.80 -20.19 12.52
C TRP A 125 26.53 -20.65 11.09
N SER A 126 25.27 -20.91 10.70
CA SER A 126 24.91 -21.24 9.32
C SER A 126 24.77 -19.97 8.48
N PHE A 127 24.91 -20.09 7.16
CA PHE A 127 24.60 -19.02 6.20
C PHE A 127 23.09 -18.87 5.95
N GLU A 128 22.26 -19.37 6.86
CA GLU A 128 20.81 -19.26 6.75
C GLU A 128 20.37 -17.84 7.10
N VAL A 129 19.53 -17.27 6.23
CA VAL A 129 18.99 -15.92 6.36
C VAL A 129 17.48 -16.04 6.58
N LYS A 130 16.97 -15.47 7.68
CA LYS A 130 15.53 -15.44 7.97
C LYS A 130 15.05 -14.00 8.11
N ARG A 131 13.75 -13.77 7.90
CA ARG A 131 13.13 -12.49 8.24
C ARG A 131 12.96 -12.40 9.75
N TRP A 132 13.64 -11.45 10.39
CA TRP A 132 13.54 -11.26 11.83
C TRP A 132 12.23 -10.57 12.22
N MET A 133 11.63 -9.76 11.34
CA MET A 133 10.39 -9.02 11.61
C MET A 133 9.19 -9.90 11.99
N SER A 134 9.18 -11.18 11.59
CA SER A 134 8.07 -12.09 11.90
C SER A 134 7.87 -12.24 13.41
N LYS A 135 8.97 -12.26 14.17
CA LYS A 135 8.91 -12.42 15.63
C LYS A 135 8.19 -11.25 16.33
N PRO A 136 8.63 -9.98 16.22
CA PRO A 136 7.96 -8.86 16.88
C PRO A 136 6.53 -8.64 16.37
N VAL A 137 6.24 -8.94 15.10
CA VAL A 137 4.86 -8.88 14.58
C VAL A 137 3.95 -9.90 15.29
N ILE A 138 4.41 -11.15 15.45
CA ILE A 138 3.64 -12.17 16.16
C ILE A 138 3.48 -11.82 17.65
N GLU A 139 4.55 -11.33 18.29
CA GLU A 139 4.51 -10.89 19.69
C GLU A 139 3.52 -9.72 19.88
N TRP A 140 3.50 -8.75 18.95
CA TRP A 140 2.53 -7.66 18.95
C TRP A 140 1.09 -8.16 18.81
N LEU A 141 0.82 -9.06 17.85
CA LEU A 141 -0.50 -9.63 17.65
C LEU A 141 -0.97 -10.42 18.89
N GLY A 142 -0.08 -11.21 19.50
CA GLY A 142 -0.35 -11.91 20.76
C GLY A 142 -0.68 -10.93 21.89
N ALA A 143 0.13 -9.88 22.06
CA ALA A 143 -0.14 -8.84 23.06
C ALA A 143 -1.47 -8.13 22.82
N CYS A 144 -1.86 -7.89 21.57
CA CYS A 144 -3.15 -7.30 21.22
C CYS A 144 -4.34 -8.22 21.52
N GLY A 145 -4.19 -9.53 21.27
CA GLY A 145 -5.25 -10.51 21.48
C GLY A 145 -5.40 -10.98 22.93
N GLU A 146 -4.31 -11.01 23.69
CA GLU A 146 -4.28 -11.57 25.05
C GLU A 146 -4.16 -10.51 26.14
N GLY A 147 -3.45 -9.42 25.87
CA GLY A 147 -3.04 -8.43 26.86
C GLY A 147 -3.77 -7.10 26.79
N LEU A 148 -4.26 -6.70 25.62
CA LEU A 148 -5.04 -5.48 25.45
C LEU A 148 -6.52 -5.76 25.72
N ALA A 149 -7.04 -5.22 26.81
CA ALA A 149 -8.47 -5.18 27.08
C ALA A 149 -9.14 -4.18 26.12
N ILE A 150 -9.29 -4.57 24.85
CA ILE A 150 -10.07 -3.79 23.89
C ILE A 150 -11.53 -4.05 24.24
N GLU A 151 -12.20 -3.04 24.77
CA GLU A 151 -13.67 -3.03 24.78
C GLU A 151 -14.12 -3.01 23.31
N HIS A 152 -14.34 -4.20 22.74
CA HIS A 152 -14.93 -4.31 21.43
C HIS A 152 -16.29 -3.62 21.49
N ARG A 153 -16.44 -2.52 20.76
CA ARG A 153 -17.74 -1.97 20.41
C ARG A 153 -18.44 -3.02 19.54
N ARG A 154 -19.11 -3.98 20.18
CA ARG A 154 -19.96 -4.98 19.53
C ARG A 154 -21.27 -4.29 19.17
N GLU A 155 -21.24 -3.45 18.15
CA GLU A 155 -22.49 -3.10 17.50
C GLU A 155 -22.96 -4.30 16.69
N PRO A 156 -24.24 -4.69 16.80
CA PRO A 156 -24.80 -5.69 15.92
C PRO A 156 -24.58 -5.26 14.46
N PRO A 157 -24.23 -6.18 13.55
CA PRO A 157 -24.13 -5.88 12.14
C PRO A 157 -25.45 -5.26 11.64
N SER A 158 -25.37 -4.09 11.00
CA SER A 158 -26.50 -3.50 10.28
C SER A 158 -26.51 -3.98 8.84
N PHE A 159 -27.69 -4.27 8.32
CA PHE A 159 -27.88 -4.64 6.92
C PHE A 159 -28.77 -3.62 6.22
N ASP A 160 -28.43 -3.27 4.98
CA ASP A 160 -29.31 -2.46 4.14
C ASP A 160 -30.46 -3.31 3.53
N ALA A 161 -31.32 -2.65 2.75
CA ALA A 161 -32.47 -3.32 2.11
C ALA A 161 -32.07 -4.40 1.10
N ASP A 162 -30.86 -4.33 0.56
CA ASP A 162 -30.32 -5.25 -0.44
C ASP A 162 -29.45 -6.36 0.18
N GLY A 163 -29.35 -6.40 1.51
CA GLY A 163 -28.62 -7.40 2.28
C GLY A 163 -27.11 -7.18 2.35
N TRP A 164 -26.64 -5.96 2.12
CA TRP A 164 -25.25 -5.59 2.40
C TRP A 164 -25.04 -5.38 3.90
N LEU A 165 -23.98 -5.93 4.45
CA LEU A 165 -23.46 -5.52 5.75
C LEU A 165 -22.95 -4.09 5.62
N VAL A 166 -23.58 -3.15 6.31
CA VAL A 166 -23.26 -1.72 6.32
C VAL A 166 -22.91 -1.27 7.73
N GLU A 167 -22.05 -0.27 7.86
CA GLU A 167 -21.81 0.37 9.15
C GLU A 167 -22.96 1.32 9.51
N ARG A 168 -23.31 1.43 10.79
CA ARG A 168 -24.39 2.31 11.25
C ARG A 168 -24.06 3.75 10.87
N ASP A 169 -25.00 4.42 10.20
CA ASP A 169 -24.86 5.79 9.69
C ASP A 169 -23.85 5.96 8.52
N ARG A 170 -23.34 4.86 7.94
CA ARG A 170 -22.45 4.82 6.77
C ARG A 170 -22.96 3.84 5.72
N SER A 171 -24.10 4.16 5.09
CA SER A 171 -24.70 3.31 4.05
C SER A 171 -23.96 3.35 2.70
N ASP A 172 -22.96 4.21 2.56
CA ASP A 172 -22.09 4.32 1.37
C ASP A 172 -21.00 3.24 1.32
N LEU A 173 -20.70 2.60 2.46
CA LEU A 173 -19.72 1.53 2.57
C LEU A 173 -20.38 0.28 3.13
N GLY A 174 -20.35 -0.80 2.35
CA GLY A 174 -20.82 -2.10 2.79
C GLY A 174 -20.09 -3.24 2.13
N CYS A 175 -20.18 -4.42 2.72
CA CYS A 175 -19.74 -5.67 2.11
C CYS A 175 -20.89 -6.67 2.08
N LYS A 176 -20.89 -7.56 1.09
CA LYS A 176 -21.89 -8.61 0.96
C LYS A 176 -21.19 -9.91 0.67
N GLU A 177 -21.56 -10.94 1.42
CA GLU A 177 -21.08 -12.29 1.13
C GLU A 177 -21.66 -12.75 -0.21
N ILE A 178 -20.79 -13.06 -1.17
CA ILE A 178 -21.16 -13.48 -2.52
C ILE A 178 -21.16 -15.02 -2.70
N GLY A 179 -20.93 -15.78 -1.62
CA GLY A 179 -20.97 -17.25 -1.59
C GLY A 179 -20.17 -17.85 -0.42
N GLU A 180 -20.27 -19.18 -0.23
CA GLU A 180 -19.46 -19.90 0.76
C GLU A 180 -17.98 -19.73 0.43
N GLY A 181 -17.23 -19.10 1.35
CA GLY A 181 -15.83 -18.74 1.18
C GLY A 181 -15.00 -19.81 0.46
N GLY A 182 -14.53 -19.47 -0.73
CA GLY A 182 -13.47 -20.17 -1.45
C GLY A 182 -12.19 -19.35 -1.42
N ARG A 183 -11.05 -19.95 -1.80
CA ARG A 183 -9.85 -19.17 -2.12
C ARG A 183 -10.24 -18.23 -3.26
N VAL A 184 -10.20 -16.92 -3.02
CA VAL A 184 -10.09 -15.99 -4.14
C VAL A 184 -8.75 -16.36 -4.77
N GLU A 185 -8.79 -17.08 -5.89
CA GLU A 185 -7.65 -17.16 -6.78
C GLU A 185 -7.42 -15.73 -7.28
N GLY A 186 -6.65 -14.97 -6.51
CA GLY A 186 -5.81 -13.95 -7.10
C GLY A 186 -4.97 -14.61 -8.19
N ALA A 187 -4.28 -13.81 -9.00
CA ALA A 187 -3.46 -14.32 -10.10
C ALA A 187 -2.21 -15.12 -9.64
N GLU A 188 -2.35 -16.06 -8.74
CA GLU A 188 -1.45 -17.18 -8.53
C GLU A 188 -1.65 -18.16 -9.68
N GLY A 189 -0.95 -17.91 -10.79
CA GLY A 189 -0.97 -18.82 -11.94
C GLY A 189 -0.61 -18.18 -13.27
N GLN A 190 -0.58 -16.85 -13.36
CA GLN A 190 0.15 -16.21 -14.44
C GLN A 190 1.62 -16.09 -14.01
N GLU A 191 2.47 -17.00 -14.49
CA GLU A 191 3.90 -16.69 -14.62
C GLU A 191 4.00 -15.32 -15.31
N GLY A 192 4.37 -14.29 -14.54
CA GLY A 192 4.40 -12.90 -15.01
C GLY A 192 3.46 -11.92 -14.30
N MET A 193 2.70 -12.35 -13.28
CA MET A 193 2.10 -11.45 -12.28
C MET A 193 2.94 -11.44 -11.01
N ILE A 194 3.73 -10.37 -10.97
CA ILE A 194 4.54 -9.85 -9.89
C ILE A 194 3.75 -9.93 -8.57
N ALA A 195 4.17 -10.81 -7.65
CA ALA A 195 3.90 -10.60 -6.23
C ALA A 195 4.41 -9.19 -5.93
N GLY A 196 3.51 -8.26 -5.61
CA GLY A 196 3.76 -6.81 -5.61
C GLY A 196 5.21 -6.47 -5.27
N LEU A 197 5.95 -6.06 -6.32
CA LEU A 197 7.29 -5.43 -6.43
C LEU A 197 7.83 -5.50 -7.87
#